data_AF-A0A7R9IFT4-F1
#
_entry.id   AF-A0A7R9IFT4-F1
#
_cell.length_a   1.000
_cell.length_b   1.000
_cell.length_c   1.000
_cell.angle_alpha   90.00
_cell.angle_beta   90.00
_cell.angle_gamma   90.00
#
_symmetry.space_group_name_H-M   'P 1'
#
loop_
_entity.id
_entity.type
_entity.pdbx_description
1 polymer ?
#
loop_
_entity_poly.entity_id
_entity_poly.type
_entity_poly.pdbx_seq_one_letter_code
_entity_poly.pdbx_strand_id
1 'polypeptide(L)'
;MLSGFCSKSSYMMIAPTIQQTRCKVWIQKHLPADGSVTLSDVTSMYTAICIMGPFTRNLLSELTDTDLSPRSFPFFTFKELDVGLANGIRAMNLTHTGELGYVLYIPNELALHVYTQLIEAGKKYGIRHAGYYAMRAIRVERFYAFWGQDLDTTTTPLECGRSWRVKFDKGKHFIGQEALEKQRSEGVKRMYVQLVLNDHDPEFDTWPCGNEPIYKDGQYVGLTTTTAYGFTFKKQV
;
A
#
# COMPACT_ATOMS: atom_id res chain seq x y z
N MET A 1 -5.32 10.06 -0.38
CA MET A 1 -6.56 10.21 0.42
C MET A 1 -7.64 9.46 -0.35
N LEU A 2 -8.02 8.27 0.12
CA LEU A 2 -9.07 7.45 -0.50
C LEU A 2 -10.41 7.92 0.09
N SER A 3 -11.24 8.57 -0.71
CA SER A 3 -12.52 9.19 -0.31
C SER A 3 -13.65 8.18 -0.17
N GLY A 4 -13.35 6.97 0.29
CA GLY A 4 -14.31 5.87 0.34
C GLY A 4 -15.06 5.82 1.67
N PHE A 5 -14.33 5.64 2.76
CA PHE A 5 -14.82 5.11 4.04
C PHE A 5 -15.98 5.83 4.77
N CYS A 6 -16.63 6.83 4.19
CA CYS A 6 -17.32 7.84 4.94
C CYS A 6 -18.41 8.59 4.16
N SER A 7 -19.34 9.18 4.91
CA SER A 7 -20.30 10.17 4.42
C SER A 7 -19.58 11.36 3.75
N LYS A 8 -20.33 12.29 3.13
CA LYS A 8 -19.77 13.48 2.46
C LYS A 8 -18.75 14.28 3.32
N SER A 9 -18.76 14.11 4.64
CA SER A 9 -17.95 14.86 5.61
C SER A 9 -17.01 14.03 6.48
N SER A 10 -16.86 12.73 6.25
CA SER A 10 -15.91 11.91 7.03
C SER A 10 -14.83 11.32 6.09
N TYR A 11 -13.67 10.93 6.63
CA TYR A 11 -12.64 10.21 5.87
C TYR A 11 -11.88 9.25 6.79
N MET A 12 -11.55 8.04 6.31
CA MET A 12 -10.60 7.16 6.98
C MET A 12 -9.26 7.21 6.25
N MET A 13 -8.21 7.52 6.98
CA MET A 13 -6.86 7.58 6.45
C MET A 13 -6.06 6.38 6.91
N ILE A 14 -5.42 5.71 5.95
CA ILE A 14 -4.51 4.59 6.22
C ILE A 14 -3.09 5.10 6.07
N ALA A 15 -2.29 4.93 7.12
CA ALA A 15 -0.88 5.25 7.16
C ALA A 15 -0.04 3.97 7.20
N PRO A 16 1.21 3.98 6.70
CA PRO A 16 2.15 2.88 6.92
C PRO A 16 2.33 2.62 8.42
N THR A 17 2.47 1.36 8.82
CA THR A 17 2.53 0.92 10.23
C THR A 17 3.57 1.70 11.04
N ILE A 18 4.76 1.91 10.49
CA ILE A 18 5.86 2.62 11.18
C ILE A 18 5.73 4.16 11.16
N GLN A 19 4.67 4.70 10.54
CA GLN A 19 4.48 6.14 10.33
C GLN A 19 3.21 6.71 10.96
N GLN A 20 2.44 5.90 11.70
CA GLN A 20 1.19 6.32 12.33
C GLN A 20 1.34 7.64 13.10
N THR A 21 2.26 7.68 14.06
CA THR A 21 2.50 8.86 14.92
C THR A 21 2.91 10.08 14.11
N ARG A 22 3.80 9.88 13.13
CA ARG A 22 4.27 10.95 12.24
C ARG A 22 3.12 11.55 11.45
N CYS A 23 2.29 10.71 10.80
CA CYS A 23 1.13 11.15 10.03
C CYS A 23 0.13 11.89 10.92
N LYS A 24 -0.16 11.35 12.12
CA LYS A 24 -1.07 11.96 13.09
C LYS A 24 -0.61 13.36 13.50
N VAL A 25 0.64 13.49 13.95
CA VAL A 25 1.22 14.77 14.38
C VAL A 25 1.24 15.78 13.22
N TRP A 26 1.59 15.33 12.02
CA TRP A 26 1.56 16.18 10.83
C TRP A 26 0.17 16.72 10.52
N ILE A 27 -0.86 15.87 10.56
CA ILE A 27 -2.24 16.30 10.31
C ILE A 27 -2.70 17.25 11.41
N GLN A 28 -2.47 16.91 12.68
CA GLN A 28 -2.85 17.75 13.84
C GLN A 28 -2.29 19.16 13.73
N LYS A 29 -1.02 19.29 13.30
CA LYS A 29 -0.37 20.60 13.11
C LYS A 29 -1.02 21.46 12.03
N HIS A 30 -1.67 20.84 11.03
CA HIS A 30 -2.27 21.52 9.89
C HIS A 30 -3.81 21.49 9.92
N LEU A 31 -4.41 21.10 11.05
CA LEU A 31 -5.86 21.18 11.20
C LEU A 31 -6.33 22.64 11.24
N PRO A 32 -7.49 22.96 10.66
CA PRO A 32 -8.14 24.25 10.85
C PRO A 32 -8.37 24.55 12.34
N ALA A 33 -8.10 25.79 12.75
CA ALA A 33 -8.29 26.23 14.13
C ALA A 33 -9.77 26.41 14.52
N ASP A 34 -10.68 26.45 13.55
CA ASP A 34 -12.12 26.67 13.73
C ASP A 34 -12.88 25.40 14.19
N GLY A 35 -12.20 24.27 14.34
CA GLY A 35 -12.81 23.00 14.75
C GLY A 35 -13.68 22.35 13.67
N SER A 36 -13.65 22.84 12.43
CA SER A 36 -14.43 22.29 11.31
C SER A 36 -14.04 20.86 10.93
N VAL A 37 -12.82 20.43 11.30
CA VAL A 37 -12.30 19.09 11.04
C VAL A 37 -11.77 18.48 12.34
N THR A 38 -12.28 17.31 12.68
CA THR A 38 -11.81 16.51 13.81
C THR A 38 -10.97 15.33 13.33
N LEU A 39 -9.93 14.99 14.10
CA LEU A 39 -9.08 13.83 13.84
C LEU A 39 -9.18 12.85 15.01
N SER A 40 -9.58 11.61 14.72
CA SER A 40 -9.62 10.53 15.69
C SER A 40 -8.70 9.40 15.25
N ASP A 41 -7.87 8.91 16.18
CA ASP A 41 -7.00 7.77 15.94
C ASP A 41 -7.76 6.48 16.26
N VAL A 42 -8.12 5.75 15.21
CA VAL A 42 -8.88 4.50 15.30
C VAL A 42 -7.99 3.27 15.09
N THR A 43 -6.67 3.43 15.12
CA THR A 43 -5.72 2.34 14.79
C THR A 43 -5.94 1.11 15.67
N SER A 44 -6.15 1.31 16.97
CA SER A 44 -6.39 0.21 17.93
C SER A 44 -7.83 -0.30 17.95
N MET A 45 -8.71 0.19 17.07
CA MET A 45 -10.11 -0.29 16.97
C MET A 45 -10.29 -1.36 15.90
N TYR A 46 -9.38 -1.42 14.91
CA TYR A 46 -9.52 -2.29 13.76
C TYR A 46 -8.32 -3.22 13.58
N THR A 47 -8.61 -4.47 13.26
CA THR A 47 -7.67 -5.44 12.73
C THR A 47 -7.78 -5.44 11.21
N ALA A 48 -6.64 -5.34 10.53
CA ALA A 48 -6.58 -5.41 9.07
C ALA A 48 -6.18 -6.82 8.62
N ILE A 49 -7.04 -7.50 7.86
CA ILE A 49 -6.71 -8.78 7.20
C ILE A 49 -6.68 -8.56 5.69
N CYS A 50 -5.53 -8.82 5.07
CA CYS A 50 -5.38 -8.79 3.63
C CYS A 50 -5.60 -10.19 3.06
N ILE A 51 -6.62 -10.34 2.22
CA ILE A 51 -6.84 -11.55 1.42
C ILE A 51 -6.47 -11.26 -0.03
N MET A 52 -5.55 -12.05 -0.58
CA MET A 52 -4.93 -11.79 -1.88
C MET A 52 -4.79 -13.08 -2.66
N GLY A 53 -4.94 -12.99 -3.97
CA GLY A 53 -4.86 -14.10 -4.90
C GLY A 53 -6.11 -14.23 -5.78
N PRO A 54 -6.03 -15.06 -6.84
CA PRO A 54 -7.07 -15.17 -7.85
C PRO A 54 -8.43 -15.65 -7.30
N PHE A 55 -8.41 -16.52 -6.28
CA PHE A 55 -9.63 -17.08 -5.68
C PHE A 55 -10.28 -16.20 -4.62
N THR A 56 -9.74 -15.01 -4.35
CA THR A 56 -10.21 -14.14 -3.26
C THR A 56 -11.70 -13.81 -3.41
N ARG A 57 -12.17 -13.50 -4.62
CA ARG A 57 -13.59 -13.18 -4.85
C ARG A 57 -14.48 -14.40 -4.59
N ASN A 58 -14.10 -15.56 -5.12
CA ASN A 58 -14.83 -16.80 -4.92
C ASN A 58 -14.98 -17.14 -3.43
N LEU A 59 -13.88 -17.01 -2.67
CA LEU A 59 -13.88 -17.23 -1.23
C LEU A 59 -14.80 -16.26 -0.50
N LEU A 60 -14.68 -14.95 -0.76
CA LEU A 60 -15.48 -13.95 -0.06
C LEU A 60 -16.96 -14.02 -0.43
N SER A 61 -17.31 -14.34 -1.68
CA SER A 61 -18.70 -14.50 -2.14
C SER A 61 -19.47 -15.63 -1.46
N GLU A 62 -18.81 -16.52 -0.73
CA GLU A 62 -19.48 -17.54 0.09
C GLU A 62 -19.76 -17.08 1.51
N LEU A 63 -19.07 -16.04 1.94
CA LEU A 63 -19.16 -15.51 3.30
C LEU A 63 -19.98 -14.22 3.36
N THR A 64 -20.30 -13.63 2.21
CA THR A 64 -21.01 -12.36 2.07
C THR A 64 -22.04 -12.42 0.95
N ASP A 65 -23.20 -11.80 1.18
CA ASP A 65 -24.23 -11.61 0.15
C ASP A 65 -23.93 -10.38 -0.74
N THR A 66 -22.91 -9.59 -0.39
CA THR A 66 -22.54 -8.41 -1.17
C THR A 66 -21.96 -8.79 -2.53
N ASP A 67 -22.43 -8.13 -3.59
CA ASP A 67 -21.87 -8.32 -4.93
C ASP A 67 -20.43 -7.79 -5.04
N LEU A 68 -19.50 -8.73 -5.24
CA LEU A 68 -18.05 -8.53 -5.40
C LEU A 68 -17.60 -8.52 -6.86
N SER A 69 -18.54 -8.52 -7.82
CA SER A 69 -18.20 -8.46 -9.25
C SER A 69 -17.40 -7.19 -9.58
N PRO A 70 -16.51 -7.22 -10.59
CA PRO A 70 -15.69 -6.05 -10.95
C PRO A 70 -16.49 -4.78 -11.24
N ARG A 71 -17.72 -4.94 -11.76
CA ARG A 71 -18.63 -3.84 -12.06
C ARG A 71 -19.19 -3.22 -10.78
N SER A 72 -19.53 -4.05 -9.80
CA SER A 72 -20.15 -3.62 -8.55
C SER A 72 -19.13 -3.14 -7.53
N PHE A 73 -17.97 -3.80 -7.46
CA PHE A 73 -16.89 -3.47 -6.54
C PHE A 73 -15.57 -3.21 -7.31
N PRO A 74 -15.46 -2.07 -8.02
CA PRO A 74 -14.31 -1.77 -8.87
C PRO A 74 -13.03 -1.51 -8.06
N PHE A 75 -11.89 -1.60 -8.75
CA PHE A 75 -10.59 -1.31 -8.15
C PHE A 75 -10.53 0.11 -7.57
N PHE A 76 -9.81 0.28 -6.47
CA PHE A 76 -9.64 1.55 -5.77
C PHE A 76 -10.93 2.12 -5.16
N THR A 77 -11.88 1.24 -4.83
CA THR A 77 -13.09 1.57 -4.08
C THR A 77 -13.18 0.75 -2.80
N PHE A 78 -14.20 0.99 -2.00
CA PHE A 78 -14.47 0.25 -0.77
C PHE A 78 -15.96 -0.11 -0.71
N LYS A 79 -16.30 -1.09 0.11
CA LYS A 79 -17.67 -1.44 0.49
C LYS A 79 -17.68 -1.93 1.94
N GLU A 80 -18.83 -1.86 2.58
CA GLU A 80 -19.08 -2.65 3.78
C GLU A 80 -19.61 -4.02 3.36
N LEU A 81 -19.06 -5.06 3.96
CA LEU A 81 -19.38 -6.46 3.72
C LEU A 81 -19.74 -7.11 5.06
N ASP A 82 -20.53 -8.17 4.99
CA ASP A 82 -20.69 -9.09 6.11
C ASP A 82 -19.81 -10.32 5.86
N VAL A 83 -19.18 -10.86 6.90
CA VAL A 83 -18.38 -12.10 6.81
C VAL A 83 -18.86 -13.05 7.91
N GLY A 84 -19.66 -14.04 7.53
CA GLY A 84 -20.30 -14.95 8.47
C GLY A 84 -21.33 -14.23 9.34
N LEU A 85 -21.02 -14.00 10.61
CA LEU A 85 -21.90 -13.34 11.58
C LEU A 85 -21.40 -11.92 11.95
N ALA A 86 -20.28 -11.50 11.36
CA ALA A 86 -19.69 -10.19 11.58
C ALA A 86 -20.16 -9.26 10.48
N ASN A 87 -20.93 -8.25 10.87
CA ASN A 87 -21.52 -7.30 9.93
C ASN A 87 -20.72 -6.00 9.85
N GLY A 88 -20.87 -5.29 8.72
CA GLY A 88 -20.29 -3.95 8.57
C GLY A 88 -18.76 -3.91 8.50
N ILE A 89 -18.14 -4.99 8.02
CA ILE A 89 -16.69 -5.07 7.81
C ILE A 89 -16.33 -4.20 6.61
N ARG A 90 -15.40 -3.26 6.80
CA ARG A 90 -14.99 -2.37 5.72
C ARG A 90 -13.97 -3.08 4.84
N ALA A 91 -14.35 -3.41 3.63
CA ALA A 91 -13.45 -3.98 2.64
C ALA A 91 -12.98 -2.91 1.65
N MET A 92 -11.68 -2.88 1.39
CA MET A 92 -11.08 -2.02 0.38
C MET A 92 -10.55 -2.89 -0.77
N ASN A 93 -10.99 -2.63 -2.00
CA ASN A 93 -10.49 -3.28 -3.20
C ASN A 93 -9.19 -2.61 -3.65
N LEU A 94 -8.13 -2.86 -2.87
CA LEU A 94 -6.78 -2.36 -3.11
C LEU A 94 -5.81 -3.23 -2.32
N THR A 95 -4.77 -3.71 -2.99
CA THR A 95 -3.68 -4.47 -2.38
C THR A 95 -2.36 -3.77 -2.64
N HIS A 96 -1.36 -4.02 -1.79
CA HIS A 96 0.01 -3.57 -2.02
C HIS A 96 0.87 -4.64 -2.72
N THR A 97 0.22 -5.64 -3.35
CA THR A 97 0.89 -6.73 -4.08
C THR A 97 0.58 -6.71 -5.57
N GLY A 98 -0.35 -5.86 -6.02
CA GLY A 98 -0.79 -5.80 -7.42
C GLY A 98 -1.67 -6.98 -7.84
N GLU A 99 -1.79 -8.00 -6.98
CA GLU A 99 -2.72 -9.11 -7.15
C GLU A 99 -4.14 -8.71 -6.77
N LEU A 100 -5.12 -9.43 -7.34
CA LEU A 100 -6.50 -9.33 -6.91
C LEU A 100 -6.58 -9.60 -5.40
N GLY A 101 -7.26 -8.72 -4.67
CA GLY A 101 -7.48 -8.92 -3.25
C GLY A 101 -8.21 -7.77 -2.60
N TYR A 102 -8.52 -7.97 -1.33
CA TYR A 102 -9.20 -6.98 -0.49
C TYR A 102 -8.46 -6.84 0.84
N VAL A 103 -8.39 -5.61 1.35
CA VAL A 103 -8.01 -5.34 2.74
C VAL A 103 -9.29 -5.18 3.55
N LEU A 104 -9.51 -6.08 4.49
CA LEU A 104 -10.64 -6.07 5.40
C LEU A 104 -10.24 -5.35 6.68
N TYR A 105 -10.87 -4.22 6.99
CA TYR A 105 -10.77 -3.54 8.28
C TYR A 105 -11.92 -3.99 9.17
N ILE A 106 -11.58 -4.81 10.16
CA ILE A 106 -12.53 -5.56 10.98
C ILE A 106 -12.47 -4.98 12.41
N PRO A 107 -13.59 -4.64 13.05
CA PRO A 107 -13.60 -4.33 14.47
C PRO A 107 -12.92 -5.43 15.29
N ASN A 108 -12.05 -5.07 16.23
CA ASN A 108 -11.18 -6.04 16.92
C ASN A 108 -11.94 -7.17 17.60
N GLU A 109 -13.11 -6.88 18.16
CA GLU A 109 -14.00 -7.84 18.80
C GLU A 109 -14.54 -8.92 17.84
N LEU A 110 -14.57 -8.64 16.53
CA LEU A 110 -15.01 -9.57 15.48
C LEU A 110 -13.84 -10.25 14.75
N ALA A 111 -12.60 -9.81 14.98
CA ALA A 111 -11.44 -10.20 14.18
C ALA A 111 -11.20 -11.72 14.20
N LEU A 112 -11.31 -12.37 15.36
CA LEU A 112 -11.10 -13.81 15.49
C LEU A 112 -12.15 -14.62 14.74
N HIS A 113 -13.42 -14.19 14.81
CA HIS A 113 -14.53 -14.82 14.09
C HIS A 113 -14.30 -14.74 12.59
N VAL A 114 -14.03 -13.54 12.08
CA VAL A 114 -13.77 -13.30 10.65
C VAL A 114 -12.58 -14.10 10.16
N TYR A 115 -11.47 -14.09 10.89
CA TYR A 115 -10.29 -14.89 10.57
C TYR A 115 -10.62 -16.39 10.47
N THR A 116 -11.33 -16.93 11.46
CA THR A 116 -11.70 -18.35 11.48
C THR A 116 -12.57 -18.73 10.30
N GLN A 117 -13.57 -17.91 9.97
CA GLN A 117 -14.44 -18.12 8.80
C GLN A 117 -13.66 -18.09 7.48
N LEU A 118 -12.73 -17.14 7.33
CA LEU A 118 -11.89 -17.02 6.13
C LEU A 118 -10.99 -18.24 5.95
N ILE A 119 -10.36 -18.73 7.02
CA ILE A 119 -9.49 -19.90 6.97
C ILE A 119 -10.31 -21.16 6.66
N GLU A 120 -11.45 -21.36 7.32
CA GLU A 120 -12.28 -22.54 7.11
C GLU A 120 -12.81 -22.62 5.68
N ALA A 121 -13.46 -21.55 5.19
CA ALA A 121 -13.94 -21.48 3.82
C ALA A 121 -12.80 -21.51 2.80
N GLY A 122 -11.63 -20.99 3.17
CA GLY A 122 -10.46 -20.94 2.31
C GLY A 122 -9.73 -22.26 2.09
N LYS A 123 -9.97 -23.29 2.92
CA LYS A 123 -9.34 -24.61 2.78
C LYS A 123 -9.50 -25.20 1.39
N LYS A 124 -10.69 -25.10 0.79
CA LYS A 124 -10.96 -25.62 -0.56
C LYS A 124 -10.26 -24.86 -1.68
N TYR A 125 -9.83 -23.63 -1.42
CA TYR A 125 -9.04 -22.81 -2.33
C TYR A 125 -7.53 -22.92 -2.08
N GLY A 126 -7.12 -23.74 -1.10
CA GLY A 126 -5.72 -23.86 -0.71
C GLY A 126 -5.17 -22.60 -0.07
N ILE A 127 -5.99 -21.88 0.71
CA ILE A 127 -5.56 -20.66 1.42
C ILE A 127 -4.31 -20.95 2.27
N ARG A 128 -3.36 -20.02 2.24
CA ARG A 128 -2.12 -20.10 3.02
C ARG A 128 -1.80 -18.75 3.64
N HIS A 129 -1.20 -18.79 4.81
CA HIS A 129 -0.64 -17.59 5.43
C HIS A 129 0.60 -17.15 4.66
N ALA A 130 0.71 -15.84 4.46
CA ALA A 130 1.88 -15.21 3.87
C ALA A 130 2.37 -14.12 4.82
N GLY A 131 3.67 -14.13 5.11
CA GLY A 131 4.31 -13.13 5.95
C GLY A 131 4.75 -11.89 5.18
N TYR A 132 5.37 -10.96 5.92
CA TYR A 132 5.89 -9.72 5.37
C TYR A 132 6.90 -9.93 4.24
N TYR A 133 7.81 -10.91 4.34
CA TYR A 133 8.82 -11.15 3.29
C TYR A 133 8.22 -11.60 1.96
N ALA A 134 7.18 -12.43 1.98
CA ALA A 134 6.46 -12.80 0.76
C ALA A 134 5.79 -11.58 0.12
N MET A 135 5.12 -10.74 0.93
CA MET A 135 4.53 -9.49 0.43
C MET A 135 5.59 -8.51 -0.10
N ARG A 136 6.76 -8.44 0.55
CA ARG A 136 7.89 -7.61 0.12
C ARG A 136 8.41 -8.06 -1.25
N ALA A 137 8.55 -9.36 -1.49
CA ALA A 137 8.97 -9.86 -2.79
C ALA A 137 7.99 -9.44 -3.90
N ILE A 138 6.69 -9.69 -3.70
CA ILE A 138 5.67 -9.40 -4.71
C ILE A 138 5.57 -7.88 -5.00
N ARG A 139 5.61 -7.04 -3.96
CA ARG A 139 5.51 -5.59 -4.15
C ARG A 139 6.74 -5.01 -4.84
N VAL A 140 7.92 -5.58 -4.60
CA VAL A 140 9.16 -5.22 -5.31
C VAL A 140 9.05 -5.59 -6.78
N GLU A 141 8.56 -6.79 -7.12
CA GLU A 141 8.33 -7.19 -8.52
C GLU A 141 7.39 -6.23 -9.26
N ARG A 142 6.35 -5.75 -8.59
CA ARG A 142 5.36 -4.80 -9.14
C ARG A 142 5.82 -3.34 -9.12
N PHE A 143 7.05 -3.05 -8.70
CA PHE A 143 7.60 -1.71 -8.56
C PHE A 143 6.76 -0.79 -7.65
N TYR A 144 6.18 -1.37 -6.60
CA TYR A 144 5.44 -0.64 -5.58
C TYR A 144 6.38 -0.15 -4.49
N ALA A 145 6.44 1.17 -4.35
CA ALA A 145 7.29 1.82 -3.36
C ALA A 145 6.61 1.85 -1.98
N PHE A 146 7.39 1.64 -0.93
CA PHE A 146 6.96 1.70 0.45
C PHE A 146 7.52 2.95 1.13
N TRP A 147 6.64 3.79 1.67
CA TRP A 147 7.07 5.00 2.36
C TRP A 147 7.77 4.64 3.68
N GLY A 148 8.96 5.21 3.91
CA GLY A 148 9.85 4.93 5.03
C GLY A 148 10.96 3.93 4.69
N GLN A 149 10.89 3.25 3.53
CA GLN A 149 11.94 2.38 3.01
C GLN A 149 12.44 2.87 1.66
N ASP A 150 11.54 3.00 0.67
CA ASP A 150 11.88 3.48 -0.67
C ASP A 150 11.74 4.98 -0.82
N LEU A 151 10.73 5.54 -0.17
CA LEU A 151 10.38 6.95 -0.24
C LEU A 151 10.46 7.58 1.14
N ASP A 152 10.97 8.80 1.22
CA ASP A 152 11.09 9.54 2.46
C ASP A 152 10.84 11.03 2.24
N THR A 153 11.24 11.85 3.22
CA THR A 153 11.14 13.32 3.17
C THR A 153 12.02 13.99 2.12
N THR A 154 13.03 13.28 1.63
CA THR A 154 13.97 13.80 0.64
C THR A 154 13.50 13.50 -0.79
N THR A 155 12.62 12.53 -0.96
CA THR A 155 12.10 12.12 -2.28
C THR A 155 10.85 12.87 -2.69
N THR A 156 10.71 13.18 -3.98
CA THR A 156 9.50 13.82 -4.53
C THR A 156 8.69 12.88 -5.43
N PRO A 157 7.37 13.12 -5.62
CA PRO A 157 6.58 12.37 -6.58
C PRO A 157 7.11 12.38 -8.02
N LEU A 158 7.85 13.44 -8.40
CA LEU A 158 8.45 13.55 -9.73
C LEU A 158 9.66 12.60 -9.86
N GLU A 159 10.56 12.60 -8.87
CA GLU A 159 11.70 11.66 -8.82
C GLU A 159 11.22 10.20 -8.79
N CYS A 160 10.04 9.95 -8.22
CA CYS A 160 9.47 8.62 -8.10
C CYS A 160 8.69 8.14 -9.33
N GLY A 161 8.67 8.89 -10.44
CA GLY A 161 7.88 8.56 -11.63
C GLY A 161 6.35 8.56 -11.38
N ARG A 162 5.89 9.30 -10.37
CA ARG A 162 4.49 9.31 -9.89
C ARG A 162 3.85 10.69 -10.02
N SER A 163 4.34 11.51 -10.95
CA SER A 163 3.82 12.87 -11.23
C SER A 163 2.32 12.88 -11.55
N TRP A 164 1.80 11.83 -12.19
CA TRP A 164 0.37 11.66 -12.48
C TRP A 164 -0.54 11.61 -11.24
N ARG A 165 0.01 11.35 -10.04
CA ARG A 165 -0.74 11.40 -8.77
C ARG A 165 -0.83 12.81 -8.18
N VAL A 166 -0.08 13.77 -8.72
CA VAL A 166 -0.08 15.17 -8.29
C VAL A 166 -1.04 15.96 -9.18
N LYS A 167 -2.08 16.52 -8.59
CA LYS A 167 -3.02 17.41 -9.29
C LYS A 167 -2.62 18.86 -9.10
N PHE A 168 -1.81 19.39 -10.02
CA PHE A 168 -1.41 20.81 -10.04
C PHE A 168 -2.61 21.73 -10.26
N ASP A 169 -3.52 21.35 -11.16
CA ASP A 169 -4.66 22.18 -11.58
C ASP A 169 -5.92 21.95 -10.72
N LYS A 170 -5.76 21.70 -9.41
CA LYS A 170 -6.90 21.41 -8.51
C LYS A 170 -7.72 22.68 -8.15
N GLY A 171 -7.27 23.86 -8.54
CA GLY A 171 -7.89 25.16 -8.20
C GLY A 171 -7.76 25.56 -6.73
N LYS A 172 -7.13 24.72 -5.89
CA LYS A 172 -6.76 25.03 -4.50
C LYS A 172 -5.30 24.65 -4.29
N HIS A 173 -4.55 25.54 -3.64
CA HIS A 173 -3.17 25.26 -3.29
C HIS A 173 -3.05 24.12 -2.28
N PHE A 174 -2.03 23.28 -2.45
CA PHE A 174 -1.65 22.24 -1.49
C PHE A 174 -0.22 22.43 -1.00
N ILE A 175 0.07 21.90 0.19
CA ILE A 175 1.39 22.02 0.82
C ILE A 175 2.46 21.38 -0.08
N GLY A 176 3.47 22.15 -0.47
CA GLY A 176 4.56 21.72 -1.35
C GLY A 176 4.31 21.92 -2.84
N GLN A 177 3.19 22.51 -3.27
CA GLN A 177 2.87 22.72 -4.69
C GLN A 177 3.95 23.53 -5.43
N GLU A 178 4.34 24.70 -4.90
CA GLU A 178 5.34 25.58 -5.53
C GLU A 178 6.68 24.88 -5.72
N ALA A 179 7.10 24.08 -4.74
CA ALA A 179 8.34 23.32 -4.81
C ALA A 179 8.29 22.24 -5.92
N LEU A 180 7.14 21.58 -6.09
CA LEU A 180 6.95 20.59 -7.16
C LEU A 180 6.85 21.24 -8.55
N GLU A 181 6.24 22.43 -8.65
CA GLU A 181 6.18 23.20 -9.90
C GLU A 181 7.57 23.67 -10.33
N LYS A 182 8.38 24.17 -9.39
CA LYS A 182 9.78 24.51 -9.63
C LYS A 182 10.59 23.28 -10.05
N GLN A 183 10.44 22.15 -9.36
CA GLN A 183 11.14 20.93 -9.75
C GLN A 183 10.70 20.42 -11.14
N ARG A 184 9.44 20.66 -11.52
CA ARG A 184 8.93 20.29 -12.85
C ARG A 184 9.58 21.11 -13.96
N SER A 185 9.88 22.39 -13.73
CA SER A 185 10.57 23.23 -14.73
C SER A 185 12.07 22.98 -14.79
N GLU A 186 12.72 22.74 -13.66
CA GLU A 186 14.17 22.49 -13.58
C GLU A 186 14.57 21.06 -13.97
N GLY A 187 13.64 20.10 -13.85
CA GLY A 187 13.90 18.68 -14.05
C GLY A 187 14.38 17.96 -12.79
N VAL A 188 14.37 16.62 -12.84
CA VAL A 188 14.81 15.77 -11.71
C VAL A 188 16.29 15.39 -11.87
N LYS A 189 17.02 15.38 -10.75
CA LYS A 189 18.46 15.01 -10.71
C LYS A 189 18.70 13.53 -10.40
N ARG A 190 17.69 12.85 -9.86
CA ARG A 190 17.69 11.42 -9.52
C ARG A 190 16.32 10.84 -9.80
N MET A 191 16.27 9.54 -10.08
CA MET A 191 15.01 8.82 -10.28
C MET A 191 14.99 7.53 -9.47
N TYR A 192 13.81 7.21 -8.95
CA TYR A 192 13.52 5.89 -8.40
C TYR A 192 13.37 4.92 -9.57
N VAL A 193 14.19 3.87 -9.59
CA VAL A 193 14.24 2.88 -10.66
C VAL A 193 14.22 1.47 -10.09
N GLN A 194 13.80 0.50 -10.91
CA GLN A 194 13.92 -0.93 -10.60
C GLN A 194 15.17 -1.45 -11.33
N LEU A 195 16.03 -2.15 -10.61
CA LEU A 195 17.18 -2.83 -11.18
C LEU A 195 16.96 -4.33 -11.09
N VAL A 196 17.51 -5.07 -12.04
CA VAL A 196 17.48 -6.54 -12.03
C VAL A 196 18.91 -7.01 -12.20
N LEU A 197 19.40 -7.82 -11.26
CA LEU A 197 20.73 -8.38 -11.34
C LEU A 197 20.69 -9.58 -12.30
N ASN A 198 21.51 -9.53 -13.35
CA ASN A 198 21.57 -10.60 -14.35
C ASN A 198 22.50 -11.75 -13.94
N ASP A 199 23.60 -11.44 -13.25
CA ASP A 199 24.66 -12.38 -12.90
C ASP A 199 24.73 -12.54 -11.37
N HIS A 200 23.59 -12.85 -10.74
CA HIS A 200 23.50 -13.10 -9.31
C HIS A 200 23.04 -14.54 -9.06
N ASP A 201 23.87 -15.32 -8.38
CA ASP A 201 23.53 -16.67 -7.95
C ASP A 201 22.92 -16.64 -6.55
N PRO A 202 21.61 -16.95 -6.40
CA PRO A 202 20.95 -16.86 -5.10
C PRO A 202 21.45 -17.89 -4.07
N GLU A 203 22.20 -18.93 -4.48
CA GLU A 203 22.77 -19.94 -3.57
C GLU A 203 24.15 -19.55 -3.04
N PHE A 204 24.95 -18.84 -3.83
CA PHE A 204 26.35 -18.55 -3.50
C PHE A 204 26.64 -17.07 -3.23
N ASP A 205 25.92 -16.16 -3.88
CA ASP A 205 26.15 -14.74 -3.74
C ASP A 205 25.41 -14.14 -2.54
N THR A 206 25.98 -13.09 -1.96
CA THR A 206 25.34 -12.34 -0.88
C THR A 206 24.11 -11.61 -1.40
N TRP A 207 22.97 -11.85 -0.73
CA TRP A 207 21.71 -11.18 -1.07
C TRP A 207 21.77 -9.71 -0.67
N PRO A 208 21.48 -8.77 -1.59
CA PRO A 208 21.35 -7.38 -1.22
C PRO A 208 20.12 -7.23 -0.31
N CYS A 209 20.22 -6.37 0.69
CA CYS A 209 19.21 -6.11 1.71
C CYS A 209 18.70 -4.65 1.70
N GLY A 210 19.25 -3.80 0.82
CA GLY A 210 18.97 -2.38 0.75
C GLY A 210 20.10 -1.54 1.37
N ASN A 211 20.24 -0.31 0.88
CA ASN A 211 21.32 0.62 1.18
C ASN A 211 22.71 0.25 0.62
N GLU A 212 22.77 -0.64 -0.36
CA GLU A 212 23.99 -0.90 -1.10
C GLU A 212 24.27 0.22 -2.10
N PRO A 213 25.54 0.66 -2.25
CA PRO A 213 25.91 1.66 -3.23
C PRO A 213 25.88 1.08 -4.65
N ILE A 214 25.41 1.89 -5.60
CA ILE A 214 25.39 1.59 -7.02
C ILE A 214 26.50 2.39 -7.69
N TYR A 215 27.36 1.71 -8.44
CA TYR A 215 28.44 2.32 -9.21
C TYR A 215 28.23 2.14 -10.70
N LYS A 216 28.58 3.17 -11.46
CA LYS A 216 28.70 3.12 -12.92
C LYS A 216 30.11 3.59 -13.29
N ASP A 217 30.86 2.76 -13.99
CA ASP A 217 32.23 3.07 -14.43
C ASP A 217 33.15 3.54 -13.26
N GLY A 218 33.01 2.92 -12.09
CA GLY A 218 33.75 3.26 -10.87
C GLY A 218 33.24 4.50 -10.12
N GLN A 219 32.24 5.22 -10.63
CA GLN A 219 31.65 6.39 -10.00
C GLN A 219 30.35 6.04 -9.26
N TYR A 220 30.18 6.57 -8.05
CA TYR A 220 28.96 6.41 -7.27
C TYR A 220 27.79 7.14 -7.95
N VAL A 221 26.69 6.42 -8.22
CA VAL A 221 25.51 6.96 -8.91
C VAL A 221 24.21 6.82 -8.12
N GLY A 222 24.23 6.14 -6.97
CA GLY A 222 23.04 5.99 -6.14
C GLY A 222 23.14 4.86 -5.15
N LEU A 223 22.00 4.52 -4.57
CA LEU A 223 21.88 3.55 -3.50
C LEU A 223 20.63 2.69 -3.76
N THR A 224 20.69 1.39 -3.47
CA THR A 224 19.49 0.54 -3.41
C THR A 224 18.64 0.95 -2.20
N THR A 225 17.31 0.84 -2.31
CA THR A 225 16.40 1.13 -1.20
C THR A 225 15.84 -0.15 -0.58
N THR A 226 15.12 -0.92 -1.40
CA THR A 226 14.60 -2.23 -1.04
C THR A 226 14.95 -3.21 -2.13
N THR A 227 15.31 -4.41 -1.72
CA THR A 227 15.63 -5.53 -2.60
C THR A 227 14.82 -6.76 -2.22
N ALA A 228 14.57 -7.61 -3.20
CA ALA A 228 13.98 -8.92 -3.00
C ALA A 228 14.26 -9.82 -4.20
N TYR A 229 14.23 -11.13 -3.97
CA TYR A 229 14.22 -12.07 -5.08
C TYR A 229 12.84 -12.06 -5.75
N GLY A 230 12.83 -11.76 -7.05
CA GLY A 230 11.65 -11.84 -7.88
C GLY A 230 11.44 -13.27 -8.37
N PHE A 231 10.56 -14.02 -7.70
CA PHE A 231 10.22 -15.40 -8.07
C PHE A 231 9.60 -15.53 -9.47
N THR A 232 8.92 -14.50 -9.96
CA THR A 232 8.38 -14.42 -11.32
C THR A 232 9.50 -14.21 -12.33
N PHE A 233 10.46 -13.32 -12.03
CA PHE A 233 11.60 -13.02 -12.90
C PHE A 233 12.73 -14.04 -12.80
N LYS A 234 12.73 -14.84 -11.72
CA LYS A 234 13.82 -15.74 -11.30
C LYS A 234 15.15 -15.01 -11.16
N LYS A 235 15.11 -13.77 -10.68
CA LYS A 235 16.27 -12.87 -10.55
C LYS A 235 16.16 -12.03 -9.29
N GLN A 236 17.29 -11.57 -8.80
CA GLN A 236 17.34 -10.57 -7.73
C GLN A 236 16.95 -9.20 -8.28
N VAL A 237 16.08 -8.51 -7.55
CA VAL A 237 15.52 -7.19 -7.86
C VAL A 237 15.82 -6.21 -6.74
#